data_AF-A0A9D4LAE3-F1
#
_entry.id   AF-A0A9D4LAE3-F1
#
_cell.length_a   1.000
_cell.length_b   1.000
_cell.length_c   1.000
_cell.angle_alpha   90.00
_cell.angle_beta   90.00
_cell.angle_gamma   90.00
#
_symmetry.space_group_name_H-M   'P 1'
#
loop_
_entity.id
_entity.type
_entity.pdbx_description
1 polymer ?
#
loop_
_entity_poly.entity_id
_entity_poly.type
_entity_poly.pdbx_seq_one_letter_code
_entity_poly.pdbx_strand_id
1 'polypeptide(L)' 'MREQKKWMTKGTWEKIEKRRELKQKINRCGDQQLKTDLRAQYWEANWEVKKSTRHDKRQFVHNLTVGRNSS' A
#
# COMPACT_ATOMS: atom_id res chain seq x y z
N MET A 1 3.38 16.83 -3.84
CA MET A 1 3.63 15.43 -4.25
C MET A 1 3.49 14.52 -3.03
N ARG A 2 3.06 13.26 -3.17
CA ARG A 2 3.08 12.30 -2.04
C ARG A 2 4.39 11.55 -2.10
N GLU A 3 5.19 11.67 -1.04
CA GLU A 3 6.49 11.02 -0.92
C GLU A 3 6.39 9.70 -0.15
N GLN A 4 7.28 8.76 -0.49
CA GLN A 4 7.44 7.53 0.28
C GLN A 4 7.94 7.88 1.68
N LYS A 5 7.28 7.35 2.71
CA LYS A 5 7.73 7.54 4.08
C LYS A 5 8.98 6.69 4.33
N LYS A 6 9.97 7.23 5.04
CA LYS A 6 11.26 6.57 5.33
C LYS A 6 11.13 5.20 6.03
N TRP A 7 10.07 4.99 6.81
CA TRP A 7 9.81 3.72 7.51
C TRP A 7 9.14 2.66 6.64
N MET A 8 8.75 3.01 5.41
CA MET A 8 7.95 2.16 4.55
C MET A 8 8.83 1.53 3.48
N THR A 9 8.73 0.21 3.33
CA THR A 9 9.55 -0.57 2.41
C THR A 9 9.20 -0.26 0.95
N LYS A 10 10.15 -0.49 0.04
CA LYS A 10 9.94 -0.34 -1.40
C LYS A 10 8.77 -1.21 -1.90
N GLY A 11 8.67 -2.45 -1.43
CA GLY A 11 7.57 -3.35 -1.80
C GLY A 11 6.18 -2.85 -1.35
N THR A 12 6.08 -2.17 -0.20
CA THR A 12 4.82 -1.50 0.19
C THR A 12 4.52 -0.30 -0.69
N TRP A 13 5.55 0.44 -1.12
CA TRP A 13 5.38 1.58 -2.03
C TRP A 13 4.87 1.14 -3.41
N GLU A 14 5.44 0.09 -4.00
CA GLU A 14 5.00 -0.48 -5.27
C GLU A 14 3.51 -0.91 -5.22
N LYS A 15 3.07 -1.53 -4.12
CA LYS A 15 1.66 -1.87 -3.90
C LYS A 15 0.76 -0.64 -3.83
N ILE A 16 1.24 0.45 -3.22
CA ILE A 16 0.52 1.73 -3.18
C ILE A 16 0.38 2.31 -4.60
N GLU A 17 1.43 2.24 -5.42
CA GLU A 17 1.41 2.67 -6.81
C GLU A 17 0.43 1.85 -7.64
N LYS A 18 0.49 0.51 -7.56
CA LYS A 18 -0.47 -0.40 -8.22
C LYS A 18 -1.92 -0.06 -7.86
N ARG A 19 -2.21 0.18 -6.57
CA ARG A 19 -3.55 0.60 -6.13
C ARG A 19 -3.96 1.95 -6.73
N ARG A 20 -3.03 2.91 -6.87
CA ARG A 20 -3.30 4.22 -7.47
C ARG A 20 -3.61 4.10 -8.96
N GLU A 21 -2.85 3.30 -9.69
CA GLU A 21 -3.10 3.01 -11.10
C GLU A 21 -4.47 2.38 -11.31
N LEU A 22 -4.83 1.39 -10.50
CA LEU A 22 -6.16 0.77 -10.54
C LEU A 22 -7.27 1.80 -10.30
N LYS A 23 -7.09 2.70 -9.33
CA LYS A 23 -8.05 3.78 -9.09
C LYS A 23 -8.18 4.73 -10.29
N GLN A 24 -7.07 5.07 -10.95
CA GLN A 24 -7.10 5.90 -12.16
C GLN A 24 -7.82 5.18 -13.31
N LYS A 25 -7.56 3.88 -13.50
CA LYS A 25 -8.26 3.05 -14.49
C LYS A 25 -9.77 3.02 -14.22
N ILE A 26 -10.20 2.80 -12.97
CA ILE A 26 -11.62 2.84 -12.58
C ILE A 26 -12.27 4.20 -12.90
N ASN A 27 -11.56 5.30 -12.63
CA ASN A 27 -12.08 6.65 -12.85
C ASN A 27 -12.21 7.00 -14.34
N ARG A 28 -11.31 6.46 -15.19
CA ARG A 28 -11.32 6.69 -16.64
C ARG A 28 -12.25 5.71 -17.38
N CYS A 29 -12.57 4.57 -16.80
CA CYS A 29 -13.39 3.53 -17.42
C CYS A 29 -14.88 3.91 -17.42
N GLY A 30 -15.46 3.99 -18.62
CA GLY A 30 -16.90 4.17 -18.85
C GLY A 30 -17.70 2.87 -18.87
N ASP A 31 -17.06 1.75 -19.22
CA ASP A 31 -17.69 0.42 -19.26
C ASP A 31 -17.91 -0.12 -17.83
N GLN A 32 -19.14 -0.54 -17.54
CA GLN A 32 -19.57 -1.03 -16.24
C GLN A 32 -19.01 -2.41 -15.88
N GLN A 33 -18.83 -3.31 -16.86
CA GLN A 33 -18.31 -4.66 -16.61
C GLN A 33 -16.83 -4.58 -16.23
N LEU A 34 -16.04 -3.91 -17.07
CA LEU A 34 -14.62 -3.67 -16.81
C LEU A 34 -14.40 -2.89 -15.49
N LYS A 35 -15.31 -1.96 -15.15
CA LYS A 35 -15.25 -1.23 -13.88
C LYS A 35 -15.47 -2.14 -12.67
N THR A 36 -16.28 -3.19 -12.80
CA THR A 36 -16.50 -4.18 -11.74
C THR A 36 -15.24 -5.02 -11.51
N ASP A 37 -14.61 -5.49 -12.58
CA ASP A 37 -13.37 -6.26 -12.50
C ASP A 37 -12.21 -5.43 -11.93
N LEU A 38 -12.09 -4.17 -12.38
CA LEU A 38 -11.10 -3.24 -11.85
C LEU A 38 -11.34 -2.92 -10.37
N ARG A 39 -12.60 -2.85 -9.92
CA ARG A 39 -12.93 -2.68 -8.49
C ARG A 39 -12.50 -3.88 -7.67
N ALA A 40 -12.68 -5.11 -8.16
CA ALA A 40 -12.22 -6.32 -7.48
C ALA A 40 -10.69 -6.30 -7.29
N GLN A 41 -9.94 -6.00 -8.36
CA GLN A 41 -8.48 -5.85 -8.30
C GLN A 41 -8.05 -4.71 -7.36
N TYR A 42 -8.78 -3.59 -7.36
CA TYR A 42 -8.51 -2.48 -6.44
C TYR A 42 -8.73 -2.89 -4.98
N TRP A 43 -9.75 -3.69 -4.68
CA TRP A 43 -10.02 -4.18 -3.33
C TRP A 43 -8.90 -5.06 -2.80
N GLU A 44 -8.42 -6.00 -3.61
CA GLU A 44 -7.28 -6.85 -3.28
C GLU A 44 -6.01 -6.02 -3.05
N ALA A 45 -5.65 -5.15 -4.00
CA ALA A 45 -4.49 -4.26 -3.84
C ALA A 45 -4.61 -3.35 -2.61
N ASN A 46 -5.81 -2.87 -2.30
CA ASN A 46 -6.05 -2.07 -1.10
C ASN A 46 -5.89 -2.86 0.20
N TRP A 47 -6.30 -4.13 0.21
CA TRP A 47 -6.09 -5.03 1.34
C TRP A 47 -4.61 -5.30 1.56
N GLU A 48 -3.86 -5.62 0.50
CA GLU A 48 -2.41 -5.85 0.57
C GLU A 48 -1.66 -4.62 1.08
N VAL A 49 -1.99 -3.43 0.57
CA VAL A 49 -1.42 -2.17 1.05
C VAL A 49 -1.64 -2.00 2.54
N LYS A 50 -2.87 -2.24 3.04
CA LYS A 50 -3.17 -2.14 4.47
C LYS A 50 -2.34 -3.14 5.29
N LYS A 51 -2.22 -4.38 4.82
CA LYS A 51 -1.45 -5.43 5.48
C LYS A 51 0.03 -5.08 5.56
N SER A 52 0.65 -4.72 4.43
CA SER A 52 2.07 -4.38 4.34
C SER A 52 2.41 -3.09 5.08
N THR A 53 1.60 -2.04 4.98
CA THR A 53 1.82 -0.79 5.73
C THR A 53 1.79 -1.02 7.25
N ARG A 54 0.88 -1.87 7.75
CA ARG A 54 0.83 -2.25 9.17
C ARG A 54 2.07 -3.04 9.60
N HIS A 55 2.54 -3.94 8.75
CA HIS A 55 3.76 -4.71 9.00
C HIS A 55 4.99 -3.80 9.07
N ASP A 56 5.20 -2.95 8.06
CA ASP A 56 6.33 -2.00 8.01
C ASP A 56 6.36 -1.09 9.24
N LYS A 57 5.19 -0.56 9.64
CA LYS A 57 5.10 0.28 10.84
C LYS A 57 5.48 -0.49 12.10
N ARG A 58 5.04 -1.76 12.25
CA ARG A 58 5.40 -2.59 13.41
C ARG A 58 6.90 -2.90 13.45
N GLN A 59 7.48 -3.25 12.31
CA GLN A 59 8.93 -3.50 12.20
C GLN A 59 9.74 -2.25 12.56
N PHE A 60 9.33 -1.09 12.03
CA PHE A 60 9.96 0.18 12.36
C PHE A 60 9.92 0.48 13.87
N VAL A 61 8.75 0.34 14.51
CA VAL A 61 8.61 0.55 15.96
C VAL A 61 9.42 -0.48 16.75
N HIS A 62 9.39 -1.76 16.36
CA HIS A 62 10.14 -2.82 17.02
C HIS A 62 11.65 -2.54 17.01
N ASN A 63 12.20 -2.16 15.85
CA ASN A 63 13.62 -1.82 15.72
C ASN A 63 14.00 -0.60 16.57
N LEU A 64 13.11 0.39 16.68
CA LEU A 64 13.32 1.55 17.56
C LEU A 64 13.30 1.17 19.06
N THR A 65 12.56 0.15 19.46
CA THR A 65 12.47 -0.30 20.86
C THR A 65 13.57 -1.28 21.23
N VAL A 66 13.89 -2.25 20.38
CA VAL A 66 14.93 -3.25 20.64
C VAL A 66 16.32 -2.61 20.65
N GLY A 67 16.58 -1.66 19.75
CA GLY A 67 17.84 -0.91 19.75
C GLY A 67 18.03 0.01 20.96
N ARG A 68 17.01 0.20 21.81
CA ARG A 68 17.03 1.12 22.96
C ARG A 68 17.25 0.43 24.31
N ASN A 69 17.14 -0.90 24.38
CA ASN A 69 17.25 -1.68 25.62
C ASN A 69 18.59 -2.47 25.72
N SER A 70 19.60 -2.08 24.95
CA SER A 70 20.95 -2.68 24.98
C SER A 70 22.04 -1.69 25.40
N SER A 71 21.70 -0.72 26.25
CA SER A 71 22.64 0.20 26.89
C SER A 71 22.55 0.09 28.40
#